data_AF-A0A2T6BS43-F1
#
_entry.id   AF-A0A2T6BS43-F1
#
_cell.length_a   1.000
_cell.length_b   1.000
_cell.length_c   1.000
_cell.angle_alpha   90.00
_cell.angle_beta   90.00
_cell.angle_gamma   90.00
#
_symmetry.space_group_name_H-M   'P 1'
#
loop_
_entity.id
_entity.type
_entity.pdbx_description
1 polymer ?
#
loop_
_entity_poly.entity_id
_entity_poly.type
_entity_poly.pdbx_seq_one_letter_code
_entity_poly.pdbx_strand_id
1 'polypeptide(L)'
;MDFNQNDREMIVAGLQTREEKIVYLMEQLLEQVINETKTSRVEKNINKIYDGWRMLQETRQLRERIQRTLDTKSGKETKTGNVQPLKSEDTVSYTR
;
A
#
# COMPACT_ATOMS: atom_id res chain seq x y z
N MET A 1 -18.08 9.94 9.93
CA MET A 1 -18.04 10.58 8.59
C MET A 1 -17.66 9.49 7.62
N ASP A 2 -18.58 9.06 6.77
CA ASP A 2 -18.27 8.16 5.66
C ASP A 2 -17.73 8.99 4.49
N PHE A 3 -16.50 8.72 4.07
CA PHE A 3 -15.94 9.31 2.85
C PHE A 3 -16.74 8.88 1.63
N ASN A 4 -17.13 9.83 0.79
CA ASN A 4 -17.77 9.55 -0.50
C ASN A 4 -16.71 9.04 -1.52
N GLN A 5 -17.17 8.50 -2.65
CA GLN A 5 -16.30 7.94 -3.69
C GLN A 5 -15.29 8.97 -4.22
N ASN A 6 -15.75 10.20 -4.48
CA ASN A 6 -14.95 11.28 -5.01
C ASN A 6 -13.85 11.72 -4.01
N ASP A 7 -14.16 11.79 -2.71
CA ASP A 7 -13.17 12.11 -1.67
C ASP A 7 -12.04 11.07 -1.66
N ARG A 8 -12.39 9.79 -1.84
CA ARG A 8 -11.41 8.70 -1.85
C ARG A 8 -10.54 8.74 -3.10
N GLU A 9 -11.11 9.01 -4.27
CA GLU A 9 -10.38 9.19 -5.52
C GLU A 9 -9.41 10.39 -5.42
N MET A 10 -9.84 11.51 -4.84
CA MET A 10 -8.98 12.65 -4.55
C MET A 10 -7.83 12.29 -3.61
N ILE A 11 -8.09 11.49 -2.57
CA ILE A 11 -7.04 11.02 -1.66
C ILE A 11 -6.04 10.12 -2.40
N VAL A 12 -6.51 9.18 -3.23
CA VAL A 12 -5.64 8.29 -4.02
C VAL A 12 -4.75 9.09 -4.97
N ALA A 13 -5.33 10.07 -5.68
CA ALA A 13 -4.58 10.97 -6.56
C ALA A 13 -3.53 11.78 -5.76
N GLY A 14 -3.92 12.31 -4.60
CA GLY A 14 -2.99 13.02 -3.72
C GLY A 14 -1.84 12.14 -3.21
N LEU A 15 -2.10 10.86 -2.93
CA LEU A 15 -1.07 9.89 -2.55
C LEU A 15 -0.14 9.56 -3.72
N GLN A 16 -0.65 9.44 -4.95
CA GLN A 16 0.19 9.26 -6.14
C GLN A 16 1.14 10.46 -6.34
N THR A 17 0.62 11.70 -6.28
CA THR A 17 1.45 12.91 -6.35
C THR A 17 2.48 12.96 -5.22
N ARG A 18 2.13 12.49 -4.02
CA ARG A 18 3.08 12.40 -2.91
C ARG A 18 4.21 11.41 -3.24
N GLU A 19 3.92 10.25 -3.79
CA GLU A 19 4.95 9.28 -4.19
C GLU A 19 5.93 9.87 -5.20
N GLU A 20 5.42 10.55 -6.23
CA GLU A 20 6.26 11.21 -7.25
C GLU A 20 7.22 12.22 -6.62
N LYS A 21 6.73 13.05 -5.69
CA LYS A 21 7.56 14.02 -4.96
C LYS A 21 8.63 13.35 -4.11
N ILE A 22 8.30 12.24 -3.46
CA ILE A 22 9.27 11.50 -2.65
C ILE A 22 10.38 10.93 -3.52
N VAL A 23 10.03 10.28 -4.64
CA VAL A 23 11.00 9.72 -5.58
C VAL A 23 11.88 10.83 -6.16
N TYR A 24 11.29 11.92 -6.61
CA TYR A 24 12.04 13.08 -7.12
C TYR A 24 13.06 13.61 -6.10
N LEU A 25 12.66 13.76 -4.83
CA LEU A 25 13.58 14.19 -3.78
C LEU A 25 14.71 13.18 -3.53
N MET A 26 14.40 11.88 -3.57
CA MET A 26 15.41 10.83 -3.42
C MET A 26 16.41 10.83 -4.58
N GLU A 27 15.95 11.06 -5.81
CA GLU A 27 16.82 11.21 -6.99
C GLU A 27 17.76 12.41 -6.85
N GLN A 28 17.24 13.56 -6.42
CA GLN A 28 18.05 14.76 -6.16
C GLN A 28 19.09 14.53 -5.05
N LEU A 29 18.75 13.77 -4.01
CA LEU A 29 19.71 13.39 -2.98
C LEU A 29 20.76 12.41 -3.49
N LEU A 30 20.40 11.50 -4.40
CA LEU A 30 21.33 10.57 -5.03
C LEU A 30 22.33 11.32 -5.92
N GLU A 31 21.87 12.28 -6.72
CA GLU A 31 22.73 13.16 -7.51
C GLU A 31 23.72 13.93 -6.63
N GLN A 32 23.27 14.40 -5.46
CA GLN A 32 24.16 15.04 -4.49
C GLN A 32 25.18 14.06 -3.90
N VAL A 33 24.79 12.80 -3.62
CA VAL A 33 25.72 11.77 -3.12
C VAL A 33 26.82 11.48 -4.13
N ILE A 34 26.46 11.31 -5.42
CA ILE A 34 27.42 10.98 -6.49
C ILE A 34 28.50 12.07 -6.64
N ASN A 35 28.11 13.33 -6.44
CA ASN A 35 29.00 14.49 -6.63
C ASN A 35 29.67 14.98 -5.33
N GLU A 36 29.41 14.33 -4.19
CA GLU A 36 29.92 14.77 -2.89
C GLU A 36 31.23 14.07 -2.52
N THR A 37 32.18 14.86 -2.01
CA THR A 37 33.53 14.38 -1.65
C THR A 37 33.69 14.19 -0.14
N LYS A 38 32.79 14.77 0.66
CA LYS A 38 32.79 14.65 2.13
C LYS A 38 31.94 13.46 2.56
N THR A 39 32.59 12.43 3.10
CA THR A 39 31.94 11.22 3.62
C THR A 39 30.78 11.51 4.57
N SER A 40 30.94 12.44 5.51
CA SER A 40 29.88 12.80 6.46
C SER A 40 28.63 13.38 5.80
N ARG A 41 28.77 14.04 4.65
CA ARG A 41 27.63 14.58 3.88
C ARG A 41 26.99 13.49 3.02
N VAL A 42 27.79 12.58 2.47
CA VAL A 42 27.32 11.36 1.79
C VAL A 42 26.44 10.55 2.75
N GLU A 43 26.94 10.23 3.94
CA GLU A 43 26.19 9.48 4.97
C GLU A 43 24.89 10.19 5.35
N LYS A 44 24.94 11.51 5.56
CA LYS A 44 23.74 12.31 5.83
C LYS A 44 22.70 12.22 4.71
N ASN A 45 23.14 12.29 3.45
CA ASN A 45 22.23 12.21 2.31
C ASN A 45 21.69 10.78 2.10
N ILE A 46 22.49 9.75 2.33
CA ILE A 46 22.06 8.35 2.32
C ILE A 46 20.98 8.10 3.38
N ASN A 47 21.15 8.62 4.60
CA ASN A 47 20.12 8.50 5.64
C ASN A 47 18.80 9.17 5.22
N LYS A 48 18.86 10.33 4.58
CA LYS A 48 17.66 10.98 4.03
C LYS A 48 17.02 10.18 2.90
N ILE A 49 17.81 9.52 2.05
CA ILE A 49 17.28 8.61 1.02
C ILE A 49 16.55 7.44 1.68
N TYR A 50 17.12 6.87 2.76
CA TYR A 50 16.49 5.81 3.53
C TYR A 50 15.16 6.26 4.15
N ASP A 51 15.12 7.44 4.76
CA ASP A 51 13.89 8.03 5.31
C ASP A 51 12.84 8.26 4.22
N GLY A 52 13.27 8.75 3.05
CA GLY A 52 12.43 8.90 1.86
C GLY A 52 11.85 7.56 1.40
N TRP A 53 12.67 6.51 1.33
CA TRP A 53 12.23 5.16 0.98
C TRP A 53 11.18 4.63 1.96
N ARG A 54 11.39 4.80 3.27
CA ARG A 54 10.40 4.40 4.28
C ARG A 54 9.08 5.13 4.07
N MET A 55 9.11 6.44 3.89
CA MET A 55 7.92 7.25 3.65
C MET A 55 7.21 6.86 2.35
N LEU A 56 7.95 6.46 1.31
CA LEU A 56 7.40 5.93 0.06
C LEU A 56 6.61 4.63 0.31
N GLN A 57 7.16 3.70 1.11
CA GLN A 57 6.46 2.47 1.47
C GLN A 57 5.17 2.75 2.26
N GLU A 58 5.23 3.65 3.25
CA GLU A 58 4.06 4.05 4.03
C GLU A 58 2.97 4.67 3.14
N THR A 59 3.36 5.48 2.15
CA THR A 59 2.44 6.10 1.18
C THR A 59 1.77 5.04 0.29
N ARG A 60 2.55 4.08 -0.22
CA ARG A 60 2.05 2.96 -1.04
C ARG A 60 1.07 2.08 -0.27
N GLN A 61 1.43 1.72 0.96
CA GLN A 61 0.56 0.91 1.83
C GLN A 61 -0.75 1.64 2.14
N LEU A 62 -0.71 2.95 2.39
CA LEU A 62 -1.92 3.72 2.62
C LEU A 62 -2.81 3.76 1.37
N ARG A 63 -2.23 3.99 0.19
CA ARG A 63 -2.96 3.98 -1.08
C ARG A 63 -3.64 2.64 -1.31
N GLU A 64 -2.92 1.54 -1.12
CA GLU A 64 -3.48 0.19 -1.26
C GLU A 64 -4.65 -0.06 -0.29
N ARG A 65 -4.51 0.36 0.98
CA ARG A 65 -5.59 0.22 1.97
C ARG A 65 -6.83 0.99 1.54
N ILE A 66 -6.68 2.21 1.07
CA ILE A 66 -7.81 3.03 0.60
C ILE A 66 -8.43 2.40 -0.65
N GLN A 67 -7.62 1.96 -1.62
CA GLN A 67 -8.12 1.32 -2.83
C GLN A 67 -8.93 0.06 -2.54
N ARG A 68 -8.46 -0.82 -1.63
CA ARG A 68 -9.23 -2.02 -1.23
C ARG A 68 -10.58 -1.66 -0.58
N THR A 69 -10.67 -0.54 0.14
CA THR A 69 -11.97 -0.08 0.68
C THR A 69 -12.94 0.42 -0.37
N LEU A 70 -12.49 0.80 -1.57
CA LEU A 70 -13.34 1.11 -2.71
C LEU A 70 -13.97 -0.17 -3.27
N ASP A 71 -13.14 -1.19 -3.53
CA ASP A 71 -13.57 -2.46 -4.14
C ASP A 71 -14.52 -3.27 -3.24
N THR A 72 -14.47 -3.07 -1.92
CA THR A 72 -15.31 -3.82 -0.97
C THR A 72 -16.74 -3.27 -0.89
N LYS A 73 -17.00 -2.01 -1.30
CA LYS A 73 -18.35 -1.41 -1.26
C LYS A 73 -19.17 -1.67 -2.53
N SER A 74 -18.56 -2.13 -3.61
CA SER A 74 -19.22 -2.46 -4.89
C SER A 74 -19.67 -3.93 -5.02
N GLY A 75 -19.50 -4.75 -3.98
CA GLY A 75 -19.73 -6.21 -4.03
C GLY A 75 -20.68 -6.81 -2.98
N LYS A 76 -21.64 -6.05 -2.44
CA LYS A 76 -22.66 -6.58 -1.51
C LYS A 76 -24.10 -6.39 -1.97
N GLU A 77 -24.38 -6.74 -3.23
CA GLU A 77 -25.71 -7.20 -3.61
C GLU A 77 -25.52 -8.39 -4.55
N THR A 78 -25.74 -9.60 -4.02
CA THR A 78 -26.50 -10.71 -4.63
C THR A 78 -26.16 -12.01 -3.89
N LYS A 79 -27.12 -12.50 -3.10
CA LYS A 79 -27.57 -13.89 -2.91
C LYS A 79 -28.07 -14.11 -1.48
N THR A 80 -29.34 -13.75 -1.29
CA THR A 80 -30.27 -14.59 -0.54
C THR A 80 -30.16 -16.03 -1.06
N GLY A 81 -29.82 -16.96 -0.16
CA GLY A 81 -29.66 -18.37 -0.49
C GLY A 81 -29.70 -19.21 0.77
N ASN A 82 -30.94 -19.51 1.19
CA ASN A 82 -31.40 -20.65 1.99
C ASN A 82 -30.46 -21.31 3.03
N VAL A 83 -30.95 -21.30 4.26
CA VAL A 83 -30.50 -22.09 5.42
C VAL A 83 -30.77 -23.59 5.20
N GLN A 84 -29.79 -24.46 5.52
CA GLN A 84 -29.85 -25.77 6.25
C GLN A 84 -28.82 -26.82 5.74
N PRO A 85 -28.44 -27.86 6.52
CA PRO A 85 -27.51 -27.79 7.64
C PRO A 85 -26.34 -28.80 7.50
N LEU A 86 -25.41 -28.70 8.45
CA LEU A 86 -24.26 -29.59 8.67
C LEU A 86 -24.64 -31.08 8.65
N LYS A 87 -23.97 -31.89 7.81
CA LYS A 87 -23.79 -33.33 8.05
C LYS A 87 -22.31 -33.68 8.03
N SER A 88 -21.82 -33.99 9.23
CA SER A 88 -20.62 -34.77 9.52
C SER A 88 -20.76 -36.18 8.97
N GLU A 89 -19.71 -36.72 8.35
CA GLU A 89 -19.41 -38.15 8.37
C GLU A 89 -17.91 -38.37 8.16
N ASP A 90 -17.28 -38.83 9.24
CA ASP A 90 -15.94 -39.42 9.27
C ASP A 90 -15.91 -40.68 8.41
N THR A 91 -14.95 -40.80 7.49
CA THR A 91 -14.40 -42.12 7.15
C THR A 91 -12.94 -42.00 6.75
N VAL A 92 -12.07 -42.44 7.66
CA VAL A 92 -10.68 -42.82 7.43
C VAL A 92 -10.67 -44.05 6.51
N SER A 93 -9.77 -44.08 5.53
CA SER A 93 -9.34 -45.34 4.90
C SER A 93 -7.89 -45.22 4.44
N TYR A 94 -7.00 -45.86 5.20
CA TYR A 94 -5.63 -46.17 4.80
C TYR A 94 -5.66 -47.34 3.81
N THR A 95 -4.88 -47.23 2.74
CA THR A 95 -4.47 -48.43 1.99
C THR A 95 -2.97 -48.37 1.71
N ARG A 96 -2.41 -49.57 1.75
CA ARG A 96 -1.05 -49.98 2.10
C ARG A 96 -0.01 -49.78 1.00
#